data_AF-A0A0Q5TZS5-F1
#
_entry.id   AF-A0A0Q5TZS5-F1
#
_cell.length_a   1.000
_cell.length_b   1.000
_cell.length_c   1.000
_cell.angle_alpha   90.00
_cell.angle_beta   90.00
_cell.angle_gamma   90.00
#
_symmetry.space_group_name_H-M   'P 1'
#
loop_
_entity.id
_entity.type
_entity.pdbx_description
1 polymer ?
#
loop_
_entity_poly.entity_id
_entity_poly.type
_entity_poly.pdbx_seq_one_letter_code
_entity_poly.pdbx_strand_id
1 'polypeptide(L)'
;MNNTFNINRFGLLLKRQWLDFGKIYLISLLVILGVVIGFYAWNSPSPLKLNNYDGDGNLDMRFRYGLFLILGFIFISVVASSYYALLGQKPRAILELMTPASTFEKFLAGVFYTAVLSLATYLILYYLVDLSFVKYINAHLSEFKVDGAKQSSMKPVESISAQIFSDENYRHYFLHFISVPFLITSVFLLGSVYFNRFHYIKTAISVMIFTGAASYLIFKSVNLLTRNMVNVSHGGHRNNEQLAFLLIFLITAALTLIFWAITYIRLKEKEV
;
A
#
# COMPACT_ATOMS: atom_id res chain seq x y z
N MET A 1 12.51 -37.71 2.99
CA MET A 1 12.74 -36.36 3.57
C MET A 1 11.40 -35.80 4.01
N ASN A 2 11.24 -35.44 5.29
CA ASN A 2 9.98 -34.88 5.78
C ASN A 2 9.78 -33.49 5.17
N ASN A 3 8.76 -33.36 4.31
CA ASN A 3 8.38 -32.11 3.66
C ASN A 3 7.43 -31.27 4.54
N THR A 4 7.39 -31.58 5.84
CA THR A 4 6.55 -30.89 6.82
C THR A 4 7.18 -29.56 7.20
N PHE A 5 6.32 -28.58 7.51
CA PHE A 5 6.71 -27.28 8.00
C PHE A 5 7.48 -27.40 9.32
N ASN A 6 8.62 -26.72 9.44
CA ASN A 6 9.39 -26.65 10.66
C ASN A 6 9.75 -25.20 10.99
N ILE A 7 9.27 -24.71 12.14
CA ILE A 7 9.46 -23.32 12.57
C ILE A 7 10.94 -22.94 12.75
N ASN A 8 11.78 -23.87 13.22
CA ASN A 8 13.21 -23.60 13.42
C ASN A 8 13.92 -23.43 12.06
N ARG A 9 13.56 -24.26 11.08
CA ARG A 9 14.08 -24.15 9.71
C ARG A 9 13.60 -22.87 9.03
N PHE A 10 12.32 -22.53 9.22
CA PHE A 10 11.74 -21.28 8.72
C PHE A 10 12.44 -20.05 9.28
N GLY A 11 12.71 -20.00 10.60
CA GLY A 11 13.45 -18.89 11.20
C GLY A 11 14.87 -18.71 10.66
N LEU A 12 15.59 -19.82 10.42
CA LEU A 12 16.91 -19.78 9.78
C LEU A 12 16.84 -19.29 8.32
N LEU A 13 15.80 -19.70 7.60
CA LEU A 13 15.53 -19.24 6.24
C LEU A 13 15.24 -17.74 6.20
N LEU A 14 14.42 -17.21 7.12
CA LEU A 14 14.17 -15.78 7.24
C LEU A 14 15.47 -15.02 7.46
N LYS A 15 16.31 -15.43 8.42
CA LYS A 15 17.59 -14.77 8.70
C LYS A 15 18.51 -14.76 7.48
N ARG A 16 18.57 -15.87 6.74
CA ARG A 16 19.37 -15.96 5.51
C ARG A 16 18.85 -15.01 4.43
N GLN A 17 17.54 -15.05 4.14
CA GLN A 17 16.93 -14.19 3.13
C GLN A 17 17.06 -12.70 3.46
N TRP A 18 17.08 -12.35 4.75
CA TRP A 18 17.33 -10.98 5.19
C TRP A 18 18.72 -10.46 4.77
N LEU A 19 19.75 -11.29 4.75
CA LEU A 19 21.10 -10.85 4.36
C LEU A 19 21.18 -10.46 2.87
N ASP A 20 20.39 -11.14 2.04
CA ASP A 20 20.34 -10.89 0.59
C ASP A 20 19.35 -9.76 0.26
N PHE A 21 18.11 -9.87 0.75
CA PHE A 21 17.02 -8.95 0.45
C PHE A 21 17.09 -7.65 1.26
N GLY A 22 17.61 -7.71 2.48
CA GLY A 22 17.62 -6.59 3.43
C GLY A 22 18.37 -5.37 2.91
N LYS A 23 19.40 -5.54 2.09
CA LYS A 23 20.12 -4.41 1.47
C LYS A 23 19.22 -3.60 0.54
N ILE A 24 18.52 -4.28 -0.39
CA ILE A 24 17.61 -3.64 -1.34
C ILE A 24 16.43 -3.01 -0.59
N TYR A 25 15.92 -3.72 0.43
CA TYR A 25 14.83 -3.27 1.28
C TYR A 25 15.18 -2.02 2.09
N LEU A 26 16.35 -1.96 2.71
CA LEU A 26 16.78 -0.79 3.49
C LEU A 26 17.03 0.43 2.59
N ILE A 27 17.58 0.22 1.39
CA ILE A 27 17.77 1.31 0.42
C ILE A 27 16.40 1.87 -0.01
N SER A 28 15.43 1.02 -0.36
CA SER A 28 14.09 1.49 -0.75
C SER A 28 13.39 2.21 0.40
N LEU A 29 13.54 1.71 1.63
CA LEU A 29 13.02 2.33 2.85
C LEU A 29 13.60 3.73 3.10
N LEU A 30 14.92 3.90 2.94
CA LEU A 30 15.59 5.20 3.08
C LEU A 30 15.10 6.20 2.02
N VAL A 31 14.96 5.75 0.77
CA VAL A 31 14.44 6.59 -0.32
C VAL A 31 13.06 7.13 0.02
N ILE A 32 12.15 6.27 0.51
CA ILE A 32 10.80 6.71 0.87
C ILE A 32 10.81 7.66 2.05
N LEU A 33 11.61 7.38 3.08
CA LEU A 33 11.75 8.30 4.21
C LEU A 33 12.21 9.69 3.73
N GLY A 34 13.22 9.75 2.86
CA GLY A 34 13.68 11.01 2.26
C GLY A 34 12.61 11.72 1.44
N VAL A 35 11.85 10.98 0.62
CA VAL A 35 10.76 11.55 -0.19
C VAL A 35 9.64 12.08 0.70
N VAL A 36 9.20 11.33 1.72
CA VAL A 36 8.17 11.78 2.66
C VAL A 36 8.63 13.08 3.33
N ILE A 37 9.82 13.10 3.94
CA ILE A 37 10.34 14.29 4.61
C ILE A 37 10.44 15.48 3.63
N GLY A 38 10.98 15.27 2.43
CA GLY A 38 11.11 16.32 1.42
C GLY A 38 9.77 16.92 0.99
N PHE A 39 8.75 16.09 0.79
CA PHE A 39 7.41 16.57 0.45
C PHE A 39 6.73 17.30 1.61
N TYR A 40 6.88 16.82 2.85
CA TYR A 40 6.36 17.51 4.04
C TYR A 40 7.05 18.86 4.25
N ALA A 41 8.36 18.95 3.99
CA ALA A 41 9.09 20.21 4.02
C ALA A 41 8.63 21.19 2.92
N TRP A 42 8.47 20.70 1.68
CA TRP A 42 8.05 21.53 0.55
C TRP A 42 6.61 22.08 0.71
N ASN A 43 5.70 21.22 1.17
CA ASN A 43 4.29 21.57 1.38
C ASN A 43 4.02 22.18 2.76
N SER A 44 5.07 22.48 3.54
CA SER A 44 4.90 23.18 4.80
C SER A 44 4.26 24.57 4.57
N PRO A 45 3.29 24.96 5.43
CA PRO A 45 2.72 26.29 5.38
C PRO A 45 3.80 27.32 5.67
N SER A 46 3.76 28.43 4.96
CA SER A 46 4.75 29.50 5.08
C SER A 46 4.05 30.85 5.06
N PRO A 47 4.44 31.82 5.91
CA PRO A 47 3.80 33.15 5.91
C PRO A 47 3.88 33.87 4.55
N LEU A 48 4.75 33.43 3.64
CA LEU A 48 4.90 33.98 2.28
C LEU A 48 3.96 33.33 1.24
N LYS A 49 3.27 32.23 1.59
CA LYS A 49 2.34 31.53 0.69
C LYS A 49 0.90 32.02 0.94
N LEU A 50 0.24 32.50 -0.12
CA LEU A 50 -1.14 33.00 -0.06
C LEU A 50 -2.21 31.89 0.10
N ASN A 51 -1.85 30.62 -0.15
CA ASN A 51 -2.80 29.49 -0.20
C ASN A 51 -2.54 28.43 0.89
N ASN A 52 -2.21 28.86 2.12
CA ASN A 52 -1.99 27.92 3.22
C ASN A 52 -3.28 27.37 3.83
N TYR A 53 -4.43 27.95 3.46
CA TYR A 53 -5.72 27.71 4.12
C TYR A 53 -6.70 27.02 3.16
N ASP A 54 -7.43 26.04 3.67
CA ASP A 54 -8.57 25.42 2.97
C ASP A 54 -9.79 26.36 3.01
N GLY A 55 -10.87 26.01 2.30
CA GLY A 55 -12.11 26.79 2.22
C GLY A 55 -12.77 27.09 3.58
N ASP A 56 -12.45 26.29 4.59
CA ASP A 56 -12.92 26.44 5.98
C ASP A 56 -11.99 27.29 6.87
N GLY A 57 -10.90 27.84 6.33
CA GLY A 57 -9.95 28.68 7.08
C GLY A 57 -8.96 27.91 7.98
N ASN A 58 -8.89 26.58 7.86
CA ASN A 58 -7.88 25.73 8.52
C ASN A 58 -6.66 25.53 7.61
N LEU A 59 -5.52 25.10 8.16
CA LEU A 59 -4.35 24.74 7.33
C LEU A 59 -4.71 23.63 6.34
N ASP A 60 -4.42 23.85 5.06
CA ASP A 60 -4.60 22.81 4.06
C ASP A 60 -3.53 21.72 4.26
N MET A 61 -4.00 20.54 4.62
CA MET A 61 -3.18 19.36 4.86
C MET A 61 -3.64 18.13 4.09
N ARG A 62 -4.42 18.35 3.02
CA ARG A 62 -5.01 17.28 2.22
C ARG A 62 -3.97 16.51 1.42
N PHE A 63 -2.82 17.12 1.13
CA PHE A 63 -1.70 16.49 0.42
C PHE A 63 -1.21 15.20 1.10
N ARG A 64 -1.33 15.11 2.44
CA ARG A 64 -0.84 13.97 3.21
C ARG A 64 -1.50 12.65 2.79
N TYR A 65 -2.82 12.65 2.57
CA TYR A 65 -3.56 11.45 2.17
C TYR A 65 -3.13 10.94 0.79
N GLY A 66 -3.01 11.84 -0.19
CA GLY A 66 -2.54 11.48 -1.53
C GLY A 66 -1.12 10.93 -1.50
N LEU A 67 -0.25 11.58 -0.72
CA LEU A 67 1.13 11.14 -0.52
C LEU A 67 1.22 9.77 0.15
N PHE A 68 0.39 9.51 1.17
CA PHE A 68 0.28 8.21 1.83
C PHE A 68 -0.12 7.10 0.84
N LEU A 69 -1.18 7.32 0.07
CA LEU A 69 -1.67 6.30 -0.86
C LEU A 69 -0.67 6.03 -2.00
N ILE A 70 -0.11 7.07 -2.60
CA ILE A 70 0.81 6.94 -3.75
C ILE A 70 2.14 6.33 -3.32
N LEU A 71 2.76 6.82 -2.24
CA LEU A 71 4.04 6.28 -1.78
C LEU A 71 3.88 4.88 -1.20
N GLY A 72 2.78 4.60 -0.50
CA GLY A 72 2.47 3.26 -0.03
C GLY A 72 2.34 2.27 -1.18
N PHE A 73 1.60 2.63 -2.24
CA PHE A 73 1.50 1.83 -3.45
C PHE A 73 2.87 1.56 -4.10
N ILE A 74 3.68 2.59 -4.30
CA ILE A 74 5.01 2.46 -4.93
C ILE A 74 5.93 1.60 -4.06
N PHE A 75 5.99 1.83 -2.75
CA PHE A 75 6.86 1.07 -1.87
C PHE A 75 6.53 -0.42 -1.90
N ILE A 76 5.26 -0.73 -1.64
CA ILE A 76 4.79 -2.10 -1.48
C ILE A 76 4.94 -2.86 -2.80
N SER A 77 4.63 -2.23 -3.93
CA SER A 77 4.79 -2.84 -5.25
C SER A 77 6.26 -3.08 -5.62
N VAL A 78 7.16 -2.14 -5.34
CA VAL A 78 8.60 -2.28 -5.60
C VAL A 78 9.20 -3.39 -4.73
N VAL A 79 8.90 -3.39 -3.43
CA VAL A 79 9.36 -4.42 -2.49
C VAL A 79 8.88 -5.80 -2.93
N ALA A 80 7.58 -5.96 -3.21
CA ALA A 80 7.01 -7.22 -3.66
C ALA A 80 7.62 -7.71 -4.98
N SER A 81 7.84 -6.80 -5.94
CA SER A 81 8.44 -7.15 -7.22
C SER A 81 9.93 -7.52 -7.12
N SER A 82 10.64 -6.93 -6.16
CA SER A 82 12.08 -7.17 -5.97
C SER A 82 12.39 -8.50 -5.28
N TYR A 83 11.45 -9.08 -4.53
CA TYR A 83 11.70 -10.25 -3.69
C TYR A 83 12.14 -11.48 -4.49
N TYR A 84 11.34 -11.94 -5.46
CA TYR A 84 11.73 -13.07 -6.33
C TYR A 84 12.46 -12.64 -7.61
N ALA A 85 12.95 -11.40 -7.69
CA ALA A 85 13.69 -10.94 -8.87
C ALA A 85 14.96 -11.78 -9.12
N LEU A 86 15.52 -12.38 -8.07
CA LEU A 86 16.69 -13.26 -8.13
C LEU A 86 16.37 -14.61 -8.83
N LEU A 87 15.12 -15.08 -8.78
CA LEU A 87 14.69 -16.29 -9.51
C LEU A 87 14.70 -16.11 -11.03
N GLY A 88 14.78 -14.86 -11.54
CA GLY A 88 14.98 -14.58 -12.96
C GLY A 88 16.43 -14.78 -13.43
N GLN A 89 17.40 -14.84 -12.51
CA GLN A 89 18.82 -14.96 -12.81
C GLN A 89 19.28 -16.42 -12.63
N LYS A 90 19.56 -17.13 -13.72
CA LYS A 90 19.94 -18.56 -13.73
C LYS A 90 20.88 -19.00 -12.59
N PRO A 91 22.04 -18.37 -12.34
CA PRO A 91 22.95 -18.84 -11.30
C PRO A 91 22.43 -18.61 -9.87
N ARG A 92 21.71 -17.52 -9.62
CA ARG A 92 21.16 -17.20 -8.29
C ARG A 92 19.88 -18.00 -8.00
N ALA A 93 19.08 -18.25 -9.03
CA ALA A 93 17.93 -19.14 -8.96
C ALA A 93 18.34 -20.56 -8.52
N ILE A 94 19.42 -21.12 -9.08
CA ILE A 94 19.91 -22.45 -8.67
C ILE A 94 20.29 -22.46 -7.17
N LEU A 95 21.00 -21.44 -6.68
CA LEU A 95 21.36 -21.33 -5.26
C LEU A 95 20.14 -21.22 -4.34
N GLU A 96 19.08 -20.56 -4.80
CA GLU A 96 17.82 -20.39 -4.07
C GLU A 96 16.97 -21.67 -4.08
N LEU A 97 16.93 -22.39 -5.20
CA LEU A 97 16.24 -23.67 -5.34
C LEU A 97 16.94 -24.78 -4.55
N MET A 98 18.28 -24.79 -4.49
CA MET A 98 19.07 -25.74 -3.70
C MET A 98 19.01 -25.49 -2.19
N THR A 99 18.34 -24.44 -1.72
CA THR A 99 18.19 -24.22 -0.28
C THR A 99 17.33 -25.33 0.34
N PRO A 100 17.79 -25.98 1.43
CA PRO A 100 17.07 -27.07 2.07
C PRO A 100 15.91 -26.52 2.90
N ALA A 101 14.84 -26.10 2.24
CA ALA A 101 13.59 -25.64 2.82
C ALA A 101 12.42 -26.07 1.92
N SER A 102 11.24 -26.24 2.50
CA SER A 102 10.07 -26.62 1.70
C SER A 102 9.60 -25.45 0.81
N THR A 103 8.94 -25.76 -0.31
CA THR A 103 8.28 -24.75 -1.17
C THR A 103 7.37 -23.83 -0.36
N PHE A 104 6.66 -24.41 0.61
CA PHE A 104 5.71 -23.69 1.46
C PHE A 104 6.42 -22.71 2.39
N GLU A 105 7.55 -23.09 2.99
CA GLU A 105 8.35 -22.18 3.82
C GLU A 105 8.93 -21.02 3.02
N LYS A 106 9.42 -21.28 1.80
CA LYS A 106 9.91 -20.23 0.90
C LYS A 106 8.81 -19.26 0.51
N PHE A 107 7.64 -19.78 0.15
CA PHE A 107 6.45 -18.97 -0.15
C PHE A 107 6.03 -18.12 1.05
N LEU A 108 5.92 -18.72 2.23
CA LEU A 108 5.50 -18.02 3.45
C LEU A 108 6.48 -16.92 3.84
N ALA A 109 7.78 -17.14 3.63
CA ALA A 109 8.79 -16.13 3.85
C ALA A 109 8.65 -14.95 2.88
N GLY A 110 8.33 -15.22 1.61
CA GLY A 110 7.98 -14.18 0.64
C GLY A 110 6.80 -13.34 1.11
N VAL A 111 5.70 -13.98 1.48
CA VAL A 111 4.52 -13.28 2.02
C VAL A 111 4.87 -12.46 3.27
N PHE A 112 5.66 -13.01 4.19
CA PHE A 112 6.08 -12.31 5.40
C PHE A 112 6.86 -11.03 5.07
N TYR A 113 7.89 -11.11 4.22
CA TYR A 113 8.71 -9.95 3.87
C TYR A 113 7.96 -8.92 3.02
N THR A 114 7.17 -9.38 2.05
CA THR A 114 6.56 -8.47 1.08
C THR A 114 5.21 -7.94 1.49
N ALA A 115 4.44 -8.66 2.31
CA ALA A 115 3.10 -8.22 2.74
C ALA A 115 3.08 -7.73 4.18
N VAL A 116 3.66 -8.49 5.13
CA VAL A 116 3.59 -8.14 6.55
C VAL A 116 4.63 -7.09 6.90
N LEU A 117 5.91 -7.37 6.62
CA LEU A 117 7.02 -6.49 7.01
C LEU A 117 6.96 -5.16 6.26
N SER A 118 6.74 -5.18 4.95
CA SER A 118 6.65 -3.95 4.14
C SER A 118 5.50 -3.03 4.59
N LEU A 119 4.32 -3.59 4.87
CA LEU A 119 3.17 -2.81 5.32
C LEU A 119 3.43 -2.23 6.70
N ALA A 120 3.92 -3.05 7.64
CA ALA A 120 4.20 -2.62 9.00
C ALA A 120 5.24 -1.49 9.05
N THR A 121 6.38 -1.64 8.35
CA THR A 121 7.42 -0.60 8.34
C THR A 121 6.96 0.67 7.66
N TYR A 122 6.19 0.56 6.57
CA TYR A 122 5.62 1.71 5.88
C TYR A 122 4.70 2.52 6.80
N LEU A 123 3.76 1.85 7.47
CA LEU A 123 2.84 2.49 8.40
C LEU A 123 3.58 3.16 9.56
N ILE A 124 4.53 2.46 10.17
CA ILE A 124 5.33 3.00 11.29
C ILE A 124 6.11 4.23 10.86
N LEU A 125 6.83 4.16 9.74
CA LEU A 125 7.64 5.29 9.25
C LEU A 125 6.78 6.48 8.91
N TYR A 126 5.69 6.25 8.18
CA TYR A 126 4.81 7.32 7.75
C TYR A 126 4.17 8.01 8.96
N TYR A 127 3.62 7.25 9.90
CA TYR A 127 3.01 7.82 11.11
C TYR A 127 4.03 8.52 11.99
N LEU A 128 5.27 8.02 12.09
CA LEU A 128 6.32 8.67 12.85
C LEU A 128 6.68 10.05 12.24
N VAL A 129 6.78 10.13 10.91
CA VAL A 129 7.05 11.40 10.23
C VAL A 129 5.87 12.37 10.35
N ASP A 130 4.64 11.90 10.12
CA ASP A 130 3.43 12.73 10.26
C ASP A 130 3.27 13.26 11.70
N LEU A 131 3.44 12.42 12.72
CA LEU A 131 3.39 12.85 14.12
C LEU A 131 4.45 13.91 14.44
N SER A 132 5.67 13.70 13.96
CA SER A 132 6.77 14.65 14.15
C SER A 132 6.46 16.00 13.49
N PHE A 133 5.91 15.96 12.28
CA PHE A 133 5.52 17.16 11.54
C PHE A 133 4.35 17.89 12.17
N VAL A 134 3.28 17.18 12.55
CA VAL A 134 2.12 17.77 13.23
C VAL A 134 2.53 18.44 14.55
N LYS A 135 3.41 17.79 15.31
CA LYS A 135 3.96 18.39 16.54
C LYS A 135 4.75 19.66 16.26
N TYR A 136 5.55 19.66 15.19
CA TYR A 136 6.29 20.84 14.76
C TYR A 136 5.36 22.00 14.36
N ILE A 137 4.33 21.73 13.54
CA ILE A 137 3.37 22.75 13.10
C ILE A 137 2.56 23.30 14.28
N ASN A 138 2.06 22.43 15.17
CA ASN A 138 1.28 22.86 16.32
C ASN A 138 2.10 23.69 17.31
N ALA A 139 3.41 23.43 17.44
CA ALA A 139 4.31 24.24 18.26
C ALA A 139 4.52 25.66 17.70
N HIS A 140 4.49 25.82 16.37
CA HIS A 140 4.72 27.10 15.68
C HIS A 140 3.42 27.71 15.11
N LEU A 141 2.26 27.28 15.61
CA LEU A 141 0.95 27.65 15.06
C LEU A 141 0.70 29.17 15.06
N SER A 142 1.26 29.88 16.05
CA SER A 142 1.17 31.35 16.16
C SER A 142 1.93 32.08 15.05
N GLU A 143 2.99 31.48 14.49
CA GLU A 143 3.83 32.09 13.45
C GLU A 143 3.19 32.02 12.07
N PHE A 144 2.24 31.09 11.89
CA PHE A 144 1.51 30.91 10.64
C PHE A 144 0.22 31.72 10.58
N LYS A 145 -0.18 32.40 11.67
CA LYS A 145 -1.32 33.32 11.68
C LYS A 145 -1.02 34.52 10.79
N VAL A 146 -1.78 34.65 9.70
CA VAL A 146 -1.74 35.85 8.85
C VAL A 146 -2.74 36.85 9.40
N ASP A 147 -2.30 38.09 9.65
CA ASP A 147 -3.16 39.22 10.02
C ASP A 147 -4.21 39.42 8.92
N GLY A 148 -5.48 39.11 9.22
CA GLY A 148 -6.60 39.19 8.28
C GLY A 148 -7.38 37.89 8.05
N ALA A 149 -6.98 36.76 8.64
CA ALA A 149 -7.79 35.55 8.63
C ALA A 149 -9.10 35.76 9.42
N LYS A 150 -10.25 35.42 8.82
CA LYS A 150 -11.62 35.63 9.38
C LYS A 150 -11.89 34.88 10.70
N GLN A 151 -10.95 34.06 11.18
CA GLN A 151 -11.13 33.22 12.36
C GLN A 151 -10.02 33.49 13.38
N SER A 152 -10.41 33.99 14.54
CA SER A 152 -9.54 34.39 15.66
C SER A 152 -8.87 33.21 16.39
N SER A 153 -9.21 31.96 16.05
CA SER A 153 -8.57 30.75 16.57
C SER A 153 -8.45 29.67 15.50
N MET A 154 -7.21 29.42 15.09
CA MET A 154 -6.83 28.35 14.18
C MET A 154 -6.89 27.02 14.92
N LYS A 155 -7.60 26.03 14.38
CA LYS A 155 -7.69 24.71 15.01
C LYS A 155 -6.31 24.03 14.98
N PRO A 156 -5.91 23.32 16.06
CA PRO A 156 -4.71 22.52 16.04
C PRO A 156 -4.85 21.43 14.98
N VAL A 157 -3.73 21.12 14.34
CA VAL A 157 -3.66 20.07 13.34
C VAL A 157 -3.69 18.73 14.05
N GLU A 158 -4.53 17.82 13.57
CA GLU A 158 -4.49 16.43 13.98
C GLU A 158 -3.61 15.59 13.03
N SER A 159 -2.88 14.64 13.61
CA SER A 159 -2.15 13.60 12.87
C SER A 159 -3.13 12.63 12.20
N ILE A 160 -2.72 12.02 11.10
CA ILE A 160 -3.54 11.05 10.37
C ILE A 160 -3.96 9.87 11.26
N SER A 161 -3.05 9.38 12.12
CA SER A 161 -3.38 8.31 13.06
C SER A 161 -4.48 8.74 14.03
N ALA A 162 -4.35 9.93 14.63
CA ALA A 162 -5.38 10.49 15.49
C ALA A 162 -6.73 10.63 14.78
N GLN A 163 -6.75 11.14 13.54
CA GLN A 163 -7.97 11.29 12.73
C GLN A 163 -8.66 9.95 12.44
N ILE A 164 -7.89 8.90 12.16
CA ILE A 164 -8.42 7.55 11.94
C ILE A 164 -9.03 6.97 13.24
N PHE A 165 -8.48 7.31 14.41
CA PHE A 165 -9.00 6.81 15.69
C PHE A 165 -10.15 7.66 16.25
N SER A 166 -10.16 8.98 16.00
CA SER A 166 -11.13 9.93 16.54
C SER A 166 -12.42 9.99 15.70
N ASP A 167 -12.32 9.89 14.38
CA ASP A 167 -13.47 9.99 13.47
C ASP A 167 -13.89 8.60 12.97
N GLU A 168 -15.13 8.23 13.29
CA GLU A 168 -15.71 6.95 12.91
C GLU A 168 -15.74 6.74 11.39
N ASN A 169 -15.94 7.81 10.60
CA ASN A 169 -16.01 7.69 9.14
C ASN A 169 -14.65 7.28 8.58
N TYR A 170 -13.57 7.94 9.01
CA TYR A 170 -12.21 7.60 8.59
C TYR A 170 -11.81 6.19 9.02
N ARG A 171 -12.18 5.79 10.25
CA ARG A 171 -12.00 4.41 10.73
C ARG A 171 -12.71 3.40 9.84
N HIS A 172 -13.95 3.68 9.47
CA HIS A 172 -14.75 2.82 8.60
C HIS A 172 -14.10 2.69 7.21
N TYR A 173 -13.66 3.78 6.59
CA TYR A 173 -12.95 3.69 5.30
C TYR A 173 -11.65 2.88 5.44
N PHE A 174 -10.84 3.15 6.45
CA PHE A 174 -9.57 2.46 6.67
C PHE A 174 -9.75 0.93 6.78
N LEU A 175 -10.75 0.47 7.55
CA LEU A 175 -11.01 -0.96 7.75
C LEU A 175 -11.40 -1.69 6.45
N HIS A 176 -12.18 -1.07 5.57
CA HIS A 176 -12.60 -1.71 4.32
C HIS A 176 -11.49 -1.72 3.26
N PHE A 177 -10.58 -0.75 3.29
CA PHE A 177 -9.47 -0.64 2.34
C PHE A 177 -8.19 -1.36 2.80
N ILE A 178 -8.17 -1.94 4.00
CA ILE A 178 -6.98 -2.61 4.57
C ILE A 178 -6.50 -3.81 3.72
N SER A 179 -7.39 -4.44 2.95
CA SER A 179 -7.09 -5.57 2.06
C SER A 179 -6.36 -5.16 0.77
N VAL A 180 -6.50 -3.90 0.34
CA VAL A 180 -5.90 -3.39 -0.90
C VAL A 180 -4.37 -3.51 -0.94
N PRO A 181 -3.59 -3.12 0.10
CA PRO A 181 -2.14 -3.33 0.09
C PRO A 181 -1.79 -4.81 -0.09
N PHE A 182 -2.52 -5.74 0.53
CA PHE A 182 -2.27 -7.17 0.36
C PHE A 182 -2.52 -7.63 -1.08
N LEU A 183 -3.57 -7.14 -1.74
CA LEU A 183 -3.83 -7.42 -3.15
C LEU A 183 -2.67 -6.92 -4.02
N ILE A 184 -2.21 -5.68 -3.82
CA ILE A 184 -1.06 -5.13 -4.54
C ILE A 184 0.17 -6.02 -4.32
N THR A 185 0.46 -6.41 -3.08
CA THR A 185 1.60 -7.31 -2.79
C THR A 185 1.47 -8.62 -3.54
N SER A 186 0.29 -9.24 -3.55
CA SER A 186 0.07 -10.54 -4.18
C SER A 186 0.30 -10.51 -5.69
N VAL A 187 -0.14 -9.44 -6.37
CA VAL A 187 -0.02 -9.29 -7.81
C VAL A 187 1.44 -9.06 -8.22
N PHE A 188 2.13 -8.16 -7.52
CA PHE A 188 3.54 -7.87 -7.81
C PHE A 188 4.46 -9.02 -7.38
N LEU A 189 4.13 -9.74 -6.31
CA LEU A 189 4.82 -10.96 -5.91
C LEU A 189 4.65 -12.05 -6.97
N LEU A 190 3.43 -12.30 -7.45
CA LEU A 190 3.18 -13.28 -8.51
C LEU A 190 4.00 -12.97 -9.77
N GLY A 191 3.96 -11.71 -10.22
CA GLY A 191 4.67 -11.35 -11.44
C GLY A 191 6.18 -11.30 -11.30
N SER A 192 6.72 -11.13 -10.08
CA SER A 192 8.16 -11.33 -9.83
C SER A 192 8.59 -12.78 -10.11
N VAL A 193 7.73 -13.76 -9.80
CA VAL A 193 7.97 -15.18 -10.12
C VAL A 193 7.75 -15.47 -11.60
N TYR A 194 6.75 -14.85 -12.23
CA TYR A 194 6.32 -15.19 -13.59
C TYR A 194 7.27 -14.68 -14.68
N PHE A 195 7.66 -13.42 -14.61
CA PHE A 195 8.59 -12.84 -15.56
C PHE A 195 10.03 -13.23 -15.21
N ASN A 196 10.97 -13.17 -16.16
CA ASN A 196 12.41 -13.40 -15.92
C ASN A 196 13.25 -12.12 -16.05
N ARG A 197 12.71 -11.10 -16.74
CA ARG A 197 13.34 -9.79 -16.96
C ARG A 197 12.27 -8.71 -16.95
N PHE A 198 12.62 -7.54 -16.42
CA PHE A 198 11.74 -6.37 -16.30
C PHE A 198 10.42 -6.71 -15.59
N HIS A 199 10.50 -7.48 -14.51
CA HIS A 199 9.35 -8.01 -13.77
C HIS A 199 8.39 -6.89 -13.38
N TYR A 200 8.89 -5.83 -12.73
CA TYR A 200 8.11 -4.69 -12.28
C TYR A 200 7.34 -3.99 -13.42
N ILE A 201 8.03 -3.72 -14.54
CA ILE A 201 7.43 -3.01 -15.68
C ILE A 201 6.34 -3.88 -16.32
N LYS A 202 6.60 -5.17 -16.53
CA LYS A 202 5.64 -6.09 -17.13
C LYS A 202 4.42 -6.30 -16.24
N THR A 203 4.61 -6.39 -14.93
CA THR A 203 3.49 -6.45 -13.99
C THR A 203 2.67 -5.18 -14.01
N ALA A 204 3.31 -4.01 -13.98
CA ALA A 204 2.61 -2.73 -14.00
C ALA A 204 1.78 -2.56 -15.27
N ILE A 205 2.35 -2.89 -16.44
CA ILE A 205 1.63 -2.85 -17.73
C ILE A 205 0.47 -3.84 -17.73
N SER A 206 0.69 -5.08 -17.27
CA SER A 206 -0.36 -6.09 -17.21
C SER A 206 -1.52 -5.66 -16.30
N VAL A 207 -1.21 -5.09 -15.14
CA VAL A 207 -2.22 -4.56 -14.23
C VAL A 207 -2.96 -3.42 -14.89
N MET A 208 -2.26 -2.43 -15.47
CA MET A 208 -2.88 -1.27 -16.12
C MET A 208 -3.83 -1.66 -17.25
N ILE A 209 -3.43 -2.59 -18.11
CA ILE A 209 -4.30 -3.09 -19.20
C ILE A 209 -5.52 -3.81 -18.61
N PHE A 210 -5.33 -4.64 -17.58
CA PHE A 210 -6.42 -5.40 -16.96
C PHE A 210 -7.42 -4.51 -16.23
N THR A 211 -6.96 -3.56 -15.40
CA THR A 211 -7.85 -2.60 -14.73
C THR A 211 -8.54 -1.67 -15.72
N GLY A 212 -7.86 -1.24 -16.79
CA GLY A 212 -8.48 -0.45 -17.85
C GLY A 212 -9.56 -1.21 -18.61
N ALA A 213 -9.33 -2.48 -18.95
CA ALA A 213 -10.34 -3.33 -19.58
C ALA A 213 -11.52 -3.61 -18.63
N ALA A 214 -11.23 -3.91 -17.36
CA ALA A 214 -12.27 -4.15 -16.35
C ALA A 214 -13.13 -2.91 -16.10
N SER A 215 -12.53 -1.72 -15.98
CA SER A 215 -13.28 -0.47 -15.78
C SER A 215 -14.14 -0.13 -17.00
N TYR A 216 -13.63 -0.35 -18.21
CA TYR A 216 -14.42 -0.20 -19.44
C TYR A 216 -15.61 -1.16 -19.50
N LEU A 217 -15.40 -2.43 -19.15
CA LEU A 217 -16.48 -3.43 -19.09
C LEU A 217 -17.53 -3.04 -18.05
N ILE A 218 -17.12 -2.66 -16.84
CA ILE A 218 -18.03 -2.20 -15.79
C ILE A 218 -18.82 -1.00 -16.27
N PHE A 219 -18.17 0.02 -16.84
CA PHE A 219 -18.85 1.21 -17.35
C PHE A 219 -19.89 0.85 -18.43
N LYS A 220 -19.53 -0.02 -19.37
CA LYS A 220 -20.44 -0.47 -20.43
C LYS A 220 -21.60 -1.29 -19.88
N SER A 221 -21.36 -2.18 -18.92
CA SER A 221 -22.38 -2.97 -18.25
C SER A 221 -23.35 -2.08 -17.46
N VAL A 222 -22.84 -1.12 -16.69
CA VAL A 222 -23.66 -0.15 -15.97
C VAL A 222 -24.52 0.64 -16.95
N ASN A 223 -23.92 1.22 -17.99
CA ASN A 223 -24.65 1.99 -19.00
C ASN A 223 -25.74 1.16 -19.69
N LEU A 224 -25.48 -0.11 -19.98
CA LEU A 224 -26.47 -1.01 -20.59
C LEU A 224 -27.63 -1.33 -19.64
N LEU A 225 -27.34 -1.55 -18.35
CA LEU A 225 -28.34 -1.85 -17.33
C LEU A 225 -29.18 -0.62 -16.96
N THR A 226 -28.58 0.58 -16.92
CA THR A 226 -29.25 1.82 -16.48
C THR A 226 -29.88 2.62 -17.62
N ARG A 227 -29.75 2.19 -18.88
CA ARG A 227 -30.15 2.98 -20.07
C ARG A 227 -31.60 3.48 -20.06
N ASN A 228 -32.51 2.75 -19.40
CA ASN A 228 -33.94 3.07 -19.30
C ASN A 228 -34.41 3.26 -17.85
N MET A 229 -33.49 3.44 -16.90
CA MET A 229 -33.84 3.63 -15.50
C MET A 229 -33.85 5.11 -15.14
N VAL A 230 -34.89 5.55 -14.43
CA VAL A 230 -34.92 6.89 -13.84
C VAL A 230 -34.17 6.83 -12.52
N ASN A 231 -33.32 7.83 -12.26
CA ASN A 231 -32.58 7.93 -11.00
C ASN A 231 -33.57 8.22 -9.86
N VAL A 232 -33.87 7.22 -9.04
CA VAL A 232 -34.72 7.36 -7.86
C VAL A 232 -33.83 7.49 -6.64
N SER A 233 -33.58 8.73 -6.20
CA SER A 233 -32.82 8.98 -4.97
C SER A 233 -33.70 8.72 -3.74
N HIS A 234 -33.70 7.49 -3.22
CA HIS A 234 -34.27 7.19 -1.91
C HIS A 234 -33.21 7.39 -0.82
N GLY A 235 -33.58 8.03 0.29
CA GLY A 235 -32.72 8.37 1.44
C GLY A 235 -32.11 7.19 2.21
N GLY A 236 -32.18 5.96 1.69
CA GLY A 236 -31.54 4.75 2.23
C GLY A 236 -30.07 4.54 1.80
N HIS A 237 -29.38 5.61 1.37
CA HIS A 237 -28.02 5.54 0.81
C HIS A 237 -26.98 4.91 1.77
N ARG A 238 -27.15 5.11 3.08
CA ARG A 238 -26.17 4.64 4.09
C ARG A 238 -26.00 3.12 4.16
N ASN A 239 -27.09 2.33 4.03
CA ASN A 239 -27.00 0.86 4.09
C ASN A 239 -26.38 0.26 2.82
N ASN A 240 -26.65 0.85 1.66
CA ASN A 240 -26.09 0.37 0.39
C ASN A 240 -24.58 0.68 0.27
N GLU A 241 -24.11 1.79 0.83
CA GLU A 241 -22.69 2.12 0.89
C GLU A 241 -21.89 1.10 1.72
N GLN A 242 -22.41 0.71 2.89
CA GLN A 242 -21.75 -0.29 3.74
C GLN A 242 -21.64 -1.66 3.03
N LEU A 243 -22.71 -2.10 2.36
CA LEU A 243 -22.68 -3.33 1.57
C LEU A 243 -21.67 -3.24 0.43
N ALA A 244 -21.59 -2.09 -0.26
CA ALA A 244 -20.61 -1.89 -1.33
C ALA A 244 -19.17 -1.96 -0.80
N PHE A 245 -18.86 -1.29 0.31
CA PHE A 245 -17.52 -1.36 0.92
C PHE A 245 -17.17 -2.76 1.42
N LEU A 246 -18.13 -3.48 2.00
CA LEU A 246 -17.94 -4.86 2.43
C LEU A 246 -17.65 -5.77 1.22
N LEU A 247 -18.38 -5.62 0.12
CA LEU A 247 -18.14 -6.38 -1.12
C LEU A 247 -16.76 -6.08 -1.69
N ILE A 248 -16.31 -4.81 -1.69
CA ILE A 248 -14.96 -4.44 -2.12
C ILE A 248 -13.92 -5.16 -1.26
N PHE A 249 -14.08 -5.15 0.06
CA PHE A 249 -13.18 -5.86 0.98
C PHE A 249 -13.14 -7.37 0.70
N LEU A 250 -14.30 -8.02 0.55
CA LEU A 250 -14.37 -9.46 0.28
C LEU A 250 -13.75 -9.84 -1.06
N ILE A 251 -14.06 -9.09 -2.13
CA ILE A 251 -13.52 -9.34 -3.47
C ILE A 251 -12.00 -9.17 -3.48
N THR A 252 -11.49 -8.09 -2.88
CA THR A 252 -10.05 -7.84 -2.81
C THR A 252 -9.32 -8.89 -1.96
N ALA A 253 -9.90 -9.32 -0.83
CA ALA A 253 -9.36 -10.40 -0.02
C ALA A 253 -9.36 -11.74 -0.78
N ALA A 254 -10.44 -12.09 -1.47
CA ALA A 254 -10.52 -13.31 -2.28
C ALA A 254 -9.49 -13.32 -3.42
N LEU A 255 -9.35 -12.21 -4.15
CA LEU A 255 -8.33 -12.05 -5.20
C LEU A 255 -6.92 -12.19 -4.65
N THR A 256 -6.64 -11.62 -3.47
CA THR A 256 -5.34 -11.76 -2.80
C THR A 256 -5.00 -13.23 -2.55
N LEU A 257 -5.94 -14.00 -2.00
CA LEU A 257 -5.76 -15.43 -1.76
C LEU A 257 -5.54 -16.22 -3.06
N ILE A 258 -6.27 -15.89 -4.13
CA ILE A 258 -6.10 -16.50 -5.44
C ILE A 258 -4.69 -16.25 -5.99
N PHE A 259 -4.22 -14.99 -5.97
CA PHE A 259 -2.87 -14.66 -6.46
C PHE A 259 -1.76 -15.31 -5.64
N TRP A 260 -1.93 -15.41 -4.33
CA TRP A 260 -1.02 -16.15 -3.45
C TRP A 260 -1.00 -17.66 -3.76
N ALA A 261 -2.16 -18.29 -3.97
CA ALA A 261 -2.24 -19.69 -4.37
C ALA A 261 -1.54 -19.95 -5.72
N ILE A 262 -1.76 -19.09 -6.71
CA ILE A 262 -1.08 -19.18 -8.02
C ILE A 262 0.44 -19.00 -7.86
N THR A 263 0.88 -18.05 -7.01
CA THR A 263 2.29 -17.83 -6.73
C THR A 263 2.94 -19.07 -6.13
N TYR A 264 2.26 -19.73 -5.18
CA TYR A 264 2.73 -20.97 -4.57
C TYR A 264 2.86 -22.11 -5.57
N ILE A 265 1.84 -22.32 -6.42
CA ILE A 265 1.87 -23.35 -7.47
C ILE A 265 3.03 -23.09 -8.42
N ARG A 266 3.21 -21.84 -8.85
CA ARG A 266 4.27 -21.48 -9.78
C ARG A 266 5.68 -21.62 -9.19
N LEU A 267 5.83 -21.35 -7.89
CA LEU A 267 7.08 -21.59 -7.18
C LEU A 267 7.40 -23.09 -7.16
N LYS A 268 6.40 -23.94 -6.90
CA LYS A 268 6.53 -25.39 -6.92
C LYS A 268 6.92 -25.92 -8.31
N GLU A 269 6.33 -25.39 -9.38
CA GLU A 269 6.69 -25.75 -10.76
C GLU A 269 8.14 -25.41 -11.12
N LYS A 270 8.74 -24.39 -10.50
CA LYS A 270 10.14 -24.01 -10.75
C LYS A 270 11.16 -24.87 -9.99
N GLU A 271 10.72 -25.59 -8.96
CA GLU A 271 11.58 -26.48 -8.17
C GLU A 271 11.69 -27.90 -8.73
N VAL A 272 10.71 -28.32 -9.54
CA VAL A 272 10.69 -29.62 -10.24
C VAL A 272 11.45 -29.51 -11.55
#